data_AF-A0A9K3H8F6-F1
#
_entry.id   AF-A0A9K3H8F6-F1
#
_cell.length_a   1.000
_cell.length_b   1.000
_cell.length_c   1.000
_cell.angle_alpha   90.00
_cell.angle_beta   90.00
_cell.angle_gamma   90.00
#
_symmetry.space_group_name_H-M   'P 1'
#
loop_
_entity.id
_entity.type
_entity.pdbx_description
1 polymer ?
#
loop_
_entity_poly.entity_id
_entity_poly.type
_entity_poly.pdbx_seq_one_letter_code
_entity_poly.pdbx_strand_id
1 'polypeptide(L)'
;MSIFHIAVKYGHEGIYNLLNQIGETKVYITTRKDGDGNNMLHLAGMSTMKERLADVSGAALQMQRELLWFKWMKDTASHCMVVATLIATMVFAAAFTIPGGYNQTDGIPVFYRKPIFIDFVVSNAMSLFLSSTSILAFLSILTSRFAERDFVETLPIKLMLGISTLFLSITAMMISFSVSFFILYNKEMKWIPILLSVFALVPVLLYVVLQYLVLVNVIRSTYGSKYLFEPKKQILFVNHRV
;
A
#
# COMPACT_ATOMS: atom_id res chain seq x y z
N MET A 1 -15.75 30.54 39.79
CA MET A 1 -14.72 30.16 38.80
C MET A 1 -13.48 31.01 39.05
N SER A 2 -12.31 30.41 39.31
CA SER A 2 -11.03 31.12 39.50
C SER A 2 -10.07 30.83 38.34
N ILE A 3 -9.10 31.70 38.09
CA ILE A 3 -8.09 31.49 37.03
C ILE A 3 -7.34 30.15 37.19
N PHE A 4 -7.20 29.67 38.42
CA PHE A 4 -6.60 28.37 38.74
C PHE A 4 -7.46 27.17 38.29
N HIS A 5 -8.80 27.26 38.32
CA HIS A 5 -9.68 26.20 37.79
C HIS A 5 -9.57 26.11 36.27
N ILE A 6 -9.38 27.25 35.59
CA ILE A 6 -9.13 27.27 34.14
C ILE A 6 -7.75 26.67 33.85
N ALA A 7 -6.72 27.06 34.61
CA ALA A 7 -5.38 26.52 34.47
C ALA A 7 -5.33 24.98 34.61
N VAL A 8 -6.07 24.42 35.59
CA VAL A 8 -6.16 22.97 35.80
C VAL A 8 -6.98 22.27 34.70
N LYS A 9 -8.04 22.90 34.20
CA LYS A 9 -8.86 22.35 33.10
C LYS A 9 -8.12 22.25 31.77
N TYR A 10 -7.08 23.07 31.56
CA TYR A 10 -6.31 23.14 30.32
C TYR A 10 -4.83 22.72 30.49
N GLY A 11 -4.44 22.14 31.62
CA GLY A 11 -3.09 21.58 31.82
C GLY A 11 -1.95 22.62 31.88
N HIS A 12 -2.22 23.87 32.25
CA HIS A 12 -1.19 24.90 32.37
C HIS A 12 -0.41 24.80 33.70
N GLU A 13 0.58 23.89 33.73
CA GLU A 13 1.38 23.54 34.92
C GLU A 13 2.03 24.75 35.61
N GLY A 14 2.51 25.72 34.84
CA GLY A 14 3.14 26.93 35.38
C GLY A 14 2.20 27.79 36.23
N ILE A 15 0.91 27.85 35.87
CA ILE A 15 -0.10 28.64 36.59
C ILE A 15 -0.63 27.84 37.79
N TYR A 16 -0.71 26.50 37.69
CA TYR A 16 -1.05 25.64 38.82
C TYR A 16 0.00 25.68 39.92
N ASN A 17 1.30 25.71 39.60
CA ASN A 17 2.37 25.74 40.60
C ASN A 17 2.35 27.00 41.49
N LEU A 18 1.79 28.12 40.99
CA LEU A 18 1.60 29.33 41.78
C LEU A 18 0.63 29.12 42.95
N LEU A 19 -0.32 28.18 42.82
CA LEU A 19 -1.21 27.78 43.90
C LEU A 19 -0.43 27.31 45.14
N ASN A 20 0.74 26.69 44.94
CA ASN A 20 1.57 26.18 46.02
C ASN A 20 2.37 27.27 46.76
N GLN A 21 2.50 28.46 46.17
CA GLN A 21 3.20 29.61 46.78
C GLN A 21 2.27 30.49 47.64
N ILE A 22 0.95 30.31 47.56
CA ILE A 22 -0.06 31.23 48.11
C ILE A 22 -0.43 30.91 49.59
N GLY A 23 0.18 29.90 50.22
CA GLY A 23 -0.04 29.60 51.65
C GLY A 23 -1.49 29.23 52.01
N GLU A 24 -2.00 29.70 53.15
CA GLU A 24 -3.32 29.37 53.73
C GLU A 24 -4.51 29.67 52.80
N THR A 25 -4.40 30.62 51.87
CA THR A 25 -5.47 30.97 50.93
C THR A 25 -5.74 29.88 49.88
N LYS A 26 -4.81 28.92 49.72
CA LYS A 26 -4.96 27.75 48.83
C LYS A 26 -6.21 26.92 49.17
N VAL A 27 -6.52 26.74 50.46
CA VAL A 27 -7.65 25.91 50.92
C VAL A 27 -9.00 26.47 50.44
N TYR A 28 -9.14 27.79 50.43
CA TYR A 28 -10.35 28.46 49.92
C TYR A 28 -10.48 28.30 48.39
N ILE A 29 -9.36 28.26 47.67
CA ILE A 29 -9.35 28.13 46.20
C ILE A 29 -9.64 26.69 45.76
N THR A 30 -9.12 25.69 46.46
CA THR A 30 -9.32 24.26 46.12
C THR A 30 -10.72 23.76 46.47
N THR A 31 -11.35 24.32 47.50
CA THR A 31 -12.74 24.00 47.90
C THR A 31 -13.80 24.76 47.09
N ARG A 32 -13.42 25.85 46.43
CA ARG A 32 -14.31 26.63 45.56
C ARG A 32 -14.74 25.78 44.36
N LYS A 33 -16.03 25.81 44.07
CA LYS A 33 -16.61 25.13 42.90
C LYS A 33 -16.68 26.09 41.70
N ASP A 34 -16.58 25.54 40.50
CA ASP A 34 -16.87 26.26 39.27
C ASP A 34 -18.39 26.45 39.08
N GLY A 35 -18.81 27.02 37.95
CA GLY A 35 -20.24 27.23 37.65
C GLY A 35 -21.03 25.94 37.53
N ASP A 36 -20.34 24.81 37.34
CA ASP A 36 -20.91 23.47 37.16
C ASP A 36 -20.82 22.63 38.45
N GLY A 37 -20.41 23.23 39.57
CA GLY A 37 -20.28 22.56 40.87
C GLY A 37 -19.00 21.72 41.04
N ASN A 38 -18.07 21.75 40.08
CA ASN A 38 -16.83 20.98 40.12
C ASN A 38 -15.75 21.70 40.90
N ASN A 39 -15.08 20.98 41.80
CA ASN A 39 -13.87 21.48 42.44
C ASN A 39 -12.65 21.24 41.53
N MET A 40 -11.53 21.84 41.92
CA MET A 40 -10.29 21.77 41.14
C MET A 40 -9.78 20.33 40.96
N LEU A 41 -9.98 19.47 41.96
CA LEU A 41 -9.60 18.05 41.91
C LEU A 41 -10.43 17.27 40.87
N HIS A 42 -11.73 17.54 40.78
CA HIS A 42 -12.63 16.92 39.80
C HIS A 42 -12.27 17.36 38.36
N LEU A 43 -11.94 18.63 38.15
CA LEU A 43 -11.47 19.14 36.85
C LEU A 43 -10.15 18.48 36.42
N ALA A 44 -9.21 18.26 37.35
CA ALA A 44 -7.96 17.54 37.07
C ALA A 44 -8.22 16.08 36.67
N GLY A 45 -9.14 15.39 37.35
CA GLY A 45 -9.57 14.02 37.00
C GLY A 45 -10.25 13.94 35.63
N MET A 46 -11.09 14.93 35.28
CA MET A 46 -11.72 14.99 33.96
C MET A 46 -10.72 15.29 32.83
N SER A 47 -9.74 16.16 33.06
CA SER A 47 -8.71 16.49 32.06
C SER A 47 -7.84 15.27 31.75
N THR A 48 -7.36 14.59 32.79
CA THR A 48 -6.56 13.35 32.65
C THR A 48 -7.37 12.21 32.02
N MET A 49 -8.65 12.08 32.35
CA MET A 49 -9.56 11.13 31.69
C MET A 49 -9.77 11.48 30.22
N LYS A 50 -9.92 12.77 29.87
CA LYS A 50 -10.07 13.23 28.48
C LYS A 50 -8.81 12.97 27.66
N GLU A 51 -7.62 13.22 28.20
CA GLU A 51 -6.35 12.88 27.56
C GLU A 51 -6.22 11.37 27.36
N ARG A 52 -6.55 10.56 28.38
CA ARG A 52 -6.58 9.09 28.24
C ARG A 52 -7.62 8.62 27.23
N LEU A 53 -8.79 9.26 27.15
CA LEU A 53 -9.79 8.94 26.14
C LEU A 53 -9.31 9.33 24.73
N ALA A 54 -8.63 10.46 24.59
CA ALA A 54 -8.04 10.87 23.32
C ALA A 54 -6.91 9.93 22.89
N ASP A 55 -6.10 9.45 23.83
CA ASP A 55 -5.04 8.47 23.61
C ASP A 55 -5.61 7.08 23.24
N VAL A 56 -6.57 6.58 24.02
CA VAL A 56 -7.28 5.32 23.72
C VAL A 56 -8.05 5.42 22.41
N SER A 57 -8.70 6.55 22.13
CA SER A 57 -9.37 6.80 20.84
C SER A 57 -8.35 6.87 19.70
N GLY A 58 -7.15 7.40 19.92
CA GLY A 58 -6.07 7.44 18.94
C GLY A 58 -5.55 6.03 18.62
N ALA A 59 -5.24 5.25 19.65
CA ALA A 59 -4.80 3.85 19.51
C ALA A 59 -5.88 2.97 18.86
N ALA A 60 -7.15 3.12 19.26
CA ALA A 60 -8.28 2.41 18.66
C ALA A 60 -8.46 2.79 17.18
N LEU A 61 -8.35 4.08 16.83
CA LEU A 61 -8.48 4.55 15.45
C LEU A 61 -7.30 4.10 14.59
N GLN A 62 -6.09 4.05 15.15
CA GLN A 62 -4.91 3.47 14.49
C GLN A 62 -5.11 1.98 14.22
N MET A 63 -5.56 1.21 15.20
CA MET A 63 -5.87 -0.21 15.03
C MET A 63 -6.97 -0.44 13.99
N GLN A 64 -8.03 0.38 13.98
CA GLN A 64 -9.08 0.30 12.95
C GLN A 64 -8.55 0.55 11.54
N ARG A 65 -7.62 1.51 11.38
CA ARG A 65 -7.01 1.81 10.08
C ARG A 65 -6.19 0.64 9.55
N GLU A 66 -5.36 0.02 10.39
CA GLU A 66 -4.54 -1.15 10.01
C GLU A 66 -5.40 -2.35 9.62
N LEU A 67 -6.51 -2.59 10.34
CA LEU A 67 -7.46 -3.66 10.01
C LEU A 67 -8.17 -3.41 8.68
N LEU A 68 -8.63 -2.18 8.43
CA LEU A 68 -9.26 -1.79 7.17
C LEU A 68 -8.28 -1.89 5.99
N TRP A 69 -7.06 -1.42 6.18
CA TRP A 69 -5.99 -1.50 5.18
C TRP A 69 -5.65 -2.95 4.84
N PHE A 70 -5.49 -3.82 5.84
CA PHE A 70 -5.25 -5.24 5.60
C PHE A 70 -6.39 -5.93 4.87
N LYS A 71 -7.64 -5.64 5.26
CA LYS A 71 -8.82 -6.16 4.55
C LYS A 71 -8.81 -5.74 3.08
N TRP A 72 -8.58 -4.45 2.82
CA TRP A 72 -8.46 -3.92 1.47
C TRP A 72 -7.34 -4.61 0.66
N MET A 73 -6.18 -4.87 1.25
CA MET A 73 -5.08 -5.59 0.59
C MET A 73 -5.46 -7.03 0.24
N LYS A 74 -6.14 -7.76 1.14
CA LYS A 74 -6.59 -9.14 0.87
C LYS A 74 -7.65 -9.16 -0.24
N ASP A 75 -8.61 -8.25 -0.20
CA ASP A 75 -9.66 -8.15 -1.22
C ASP A 75 -9.04 -7.82 -2.60
N THR A 76 -8.10 -6.87 -2.64
CA THR A 76 -7.36 -6.50 -3.85
C THR A 76 -6.53 -7.67 -4.37
N ALA A 77 -5.78 -8.35 -3.50
CA ALA A 77 -4.97 -9.52 -3.86
C ALA A 77 -5.84 -10.65 -4.44
N SER A 78 -7.03 -10.89 -3.87
CA SER A 78 -7.98 -11.89 -4.38
C SER A 78 -8.43 -11.56 -5.81
N HIS A 79 -8.88 -10.32 -6.06
CA HIS A 79 -9.30 -9.92 -7.40
C HIS A 79 -8.16 -9.98 -8.42
N CYS A 80 -6.98 -9.48 -8.07
CA CYS A 80 -5.82 -9.51 -8.95
C CYS A 80 -5.31 -10.94 -9.21
N MET A 81 -5.39 -11.84 -8.23
CA MET A 81 -5.05 -13.26 -8.38
C MET A 81 -5.98 -13.96 -9.36
N VAL A 82 -7.28 -13.64 -9.35
CA VAL A 82 -8.21 -14.14 -10.37
C VAL A 82 -7.82 -13.66 -11.76
N VAL A 83 -7.53 -12.36 -11.93
CA VAL A 83 -7.06 -11.80 -13.22
C VAL A 83 -5.77 -12.47 -13.69
N ALA A 84 -4.79 -12.65 -12.79
CA ALA A 84 -3.55 -13.37 -13.08
C ALA A 84 -3.83 -14.80 -13.54
N THR A 85 -4.69 -15.52 -12.83
CA THR A 85 -5.07 -16.89 -13.19
C THR A 85 -5.71 -16.95 -14.58
N LEU A 86 -6.60 -16.00 -14.90
CA LEU A 86 -7.20 -15.89 -16.24
C LEU A 86 -6.16 -15.63 -17.34
N ILE A 87 -5.17 -14.76 -17.08
CA ILE A 87 -4.07 -14.52 -18.03
C ILE A 87 -3.24 -15.79 -18.21
N ALA A 88 -2.90 -16.49 -17.12
CA ALA A 88 -2.12 -17.71 -17.16
C ALA A 88 -2.83 -18.80 -17.98
N THR A 89 -4.15 -18.97 -17.83
CA THR A 89 -4.92 -19.94 -18.60
C THR A 89 -5.05 -19.55 -20.07
N MET A 90 -5.30 -18.27 -20.38
CA MET A 90 -5.38 -17.78 -21.75
C MET A 90 -4.04 -17.94 -22.50
N VAL A 91 -2.94 -17.58 -21.86
CA VAL A 91 -1.59 -17.68 -22.44
C VAL A 91 -1.13 -19.14 -22.55
N PHE A 92 -1.47 -19.99 -21.57
CA PHE A 92 -1.22 -21.43 -21.67
C PHE A 92 -1.96 -22.04 -22.85
N ALA A 93 -3.23 -21.69 -23.07
CA ALA A 93 -3.97 -22.13 -24.25
C ALA A 93 -3.32 -21.62 -25.54
N ALA A 94 -2.95 -20.33 -25.59
CA ALA A 94 -2.29 -19.70 -26.74
C ALA A 94 -0.91 -20.32 -27.07
N ALA A 95 -0.21 -20.87 -26.08
CA ALA A 95 1.07 -21.54 -26.29
C ALA A 95 0.93 -22.83 -27.12
N PHE A 96 -0.22 -23.51 -27.05
CA PHE A 96 -0.48 -24.72 -27.83
C PHE A 96 -1.30 -24.45 -29.11
N THR A 97 -2.06 -23.35 -29.16
CA THR A 97 -2.81 -22.90 -30.34
C THR A 97 -2.00 -21.91 -31.19
N ILE A 98 -0.89 -22.39 -31.74
CA ILE A 98 0.10 -21.57 -32.44
C ILE A 98 -0.50 -20.89 -33.69
N PRO A 99 -0.34 -19.56 -33.84
CA PRO A 99 -0.73 -18.85 -35.06
C PRO A 99 0.06 -19.36 -36.27
N GLY A 100 -0.66 -19.70 -37.33
CA GLY A 100 -0.08 -20.32 -38.54
C GLY A 100 -0.11 -21.85 -38.55
N GLY A 101 -0.45 -22.48 -37.43
CA GLY A 101 -0.64 -23.92 -37.34
C GLY A 101 0.63 -24.76 -37.45
N TYR A 102 0.41 -26.07 -37.51
CA TYR A 102 1.46 -27.09 -37.59
C TYR A 102 1.53 -27.68 -39.00
N ASN A 103 2.73 -28.04 -39.42
CA ASN A 103 2.91 -28.80 -40.65
C ASN A 103 2.36 -30.22 -40.46
N GLN A 104 1.55 -30.72 -41.40
CA GLN A 104 0.88 -32.02 -41.29
C GLN A 104 1.85 -33.21 -41.40
N THR A 105 3.03 -33.00 -41.97
CA THR A 105 4.04 -34.06 -42.16
C THR A 105 4.88 -34.32 -40.92
N ASP A 106 5.32 -33.26 -40.24
CA ASP A 106 6.32 -33.34 -39.18
C ASP A 106 5.79 -32.89 -37.81
N GLY A 107 4.58 -32.31 -37.76
CA GLY A 107 3.99 -31.75 -36.54
C GLY A 107 4.71 -30.50 -36.01
N ILE A 108 5.70 -29.95 -36.72
CA ILE A 108 6.43 -28.74 -36.33
C ILE A 108 5.67 -27.47 -36.73
N PRO A 109 5.74 -26.38 -35.94
CA PRO A 109 5.11 -25.10 -36.28
C PRO A 109 5.63 -24.55 -37.61
N VAL A 110 4.74 -24.12 -38.51
CA VAL A 110 5.11 -23.68 -39.87
C VAL A 110 6.10 -22.51 -39.87
N PHE A 111 6.00 -21.63 -38.86
CA PHE A 111 6.82 -20.43 -38.75
C PHE A 111 8.02 -20.55 -37.81
N TYR A 112 8.42 -21.76 -37.39
CA TYR A 112 9.45 -21.97 -36.35
C TYR A 112 10.80 -21.28 -36.59
N ARG A 113 11.20 -21.08 -37.87
CA ARG A 113 12.46 -20.42 -38.23
C ARG A 113 12.39 -18.89 -38.28
N LYS A 114 11.19 -18.30 -38.19
CA LYS A 114 11.03 -16.84 -38.32
C LYS A 114 11.25 -16.18 -36.95
N PRO A 115 11.98 -15.06 -36.87
CA PRO A 115 12.23 -14.37 -35.60
C PRO A 115 10.94 -13.93 -34.92
N ILE A 116 9.96 -13.47 -35.71
CA ILE A 116 8.61 -13.08 -35.25
C ILE A 116 7.93 -14.21 -34.47
N PHE A 117 8.15 -15.47 -34.85
CA PHE A 117 7.59 -16.62 -34.14
C PHE A 117 8.32 -16.89 -32.81
N ILE A 118 9.64 -16.71 -32.78
CA ILE A 118 10.42 -16.85 -31.54
C ILE A 118 9.98 -15.78 -30.53
N ASP A 119 9.77 -14.55 -30.97
CA ASP A 119 9.27 -13.46 -30.11
C ASP A 119 7.88 -13.79 -29.53
N PHE A 120 6.99 -14.39 -30.32
CA PHE A 120 5.69 -14.88 -29.85
C PHE A 120 5.84 -15.91 -28.72
N VAL A 121 6.68 -16.93 -28.92
CA VAL A 121 6.87 -18.00 -27.93
C VAL A 121 7.50 -17.45 -26.64
N VAL A 122 8.54 -16.62 -26.76
CA VAL A 122 9.22 -16.01 -25.60
C VAL A 122 8.28 -15.10 -24.82
N SER A 123 7.49 -14.26 -25.51
CA SER A 123 6.54 -13.35 -24.86
C SER A 123 5.40 -14.09 -24.14
N ASN A 124 4.86 -15.17 -24.73
CA ASN A 124 3.88 -16.03 -24.04
C ASN A 124 4.50 -16.69 -22.80
N ALA A 125 5.70 -17.26 -22.92
CA ALA A 125 6.36 -17.88 -21.78
C ALA A 125 6.61 -16.86 -20.65
N MET A 126 7.11 -15.67 -21.00
CA MET A 126 7.32 -14.59 -20.03
C MET A 126 6.03 -14.17 -19.34
N SER A 127 4.94 -14.01 -20.10
CA SER A 127 3.62 -13.69 -19.52
C SER A 127 3.13 -14.77 -18.56
N LEU A 128 3.33 -16.06 -18.87
CA LEU A 128 2.94 -17.18 -18.02
C LEU A 128 3.75 -17.22 -16.72
N PHE A 129 5.07 -17.07 -16.79
CA PHE A 129 5.93 -17.06 -15.60
C PHE A 129 5.66 -15.85 -14.71
N LEU A 130 5.48 -14.67 -15.29
CA LEU A 130 5.15 -13.45 -14.54
C LEU A 130 3.77 -13.56 -13.89
N SER A 131 2.80 -14.15 -14.57
CA SER A 131 1.46 -14.38 -14.01
C SER A 131 1.53 -15.38 -12.85
N SER A 132 2.25 -16.49 -13.02
CA SER A 132 2.47 -17.47 -11.95
C SER A 132 3.15 -16.83 -10.72
N THR A 133 4.17 -16.01 -10.95
CA THR A 133 4.85 -15.24 -9.88
C THR A 133 3.87 -14.29 -9.16
N SER A 134 3.02 -13.60 -9.92
CA SER A 134 1.98 -12.73 -9.35
C SER A 134 0.96 -13.51 -8.51
N ILE A 135 0.52 -14.69 -8.98
CA ILE A 135 -0.39 -15.57 -8.24
C ILE A 135 0.25 -15.97 -6.91
N LEU A 136 1.52 -16.40 -6.92
CA LEU A 136 2.23 -16.77 -5.70
C LEU A 136 2.40 -15.59 -4.74
N ALA A 137 2.65 -14.37 -5.26
CA ALA A 137 2.75 -13.16 -4.45
C ALA A 137 1.40 -12.84 -3.76
N PHE A 138 0.28 -12.89 -4.50
CA PHE A 138 -1.05 -12.66 -3.93
C PHE A 138 -1.49 -13.77 -2.99
N LEU A 139 -1.22 -15.03 -3.34
CA LEU A 139 -1.46 -16.17 -2.47
C LEU A 139 -0.68 -16.04 -1.16
N SER A 140 0.57 -15.59 -1.22
CA SER A 140 1.38 -15.33 -0.03
C SER A 140 0.76 -14.27 0.90
N ILE A 141 0.03 -13.29 0.36
CA ILE A 141 -0.70 -12.28 1.15
C ILE A 141 -1.96 -12.91 1.77
N LEU A 142 -2.69 -13.74 1.01
CA LEU A 142 -3.90 -14.39 1.50
C LEU A 142 -3.62 -15.42 2.60
N THR A 143 -2.53 -16.18 2.45
CA THR A 143 -2.06 -17.22 3.38
C THR A 143 -1.33 -16.65 4.59
N SER A 144 -0.86 -15.40 4.53
CA SER A 144 -0.18 -14.75 5.67
C SER A 144 -1.10 -14.72 6.90
N ARG A 145 -0.71 -15.43 7.95
CA ARG A 145 -1.31 -15.38 9.29
C ARG A 145 -0.65 -14.25 10.09
N PHE A 146 -1.46 -13.61 10.94
CA PHE A 146 -1.18 -12.48 11.84
C PHE A 146 0.13 -12.57 12.66
N ALA A 147 1.31 -12.46 12.03
CA ALA A 147 2.59 -12.37 12.74
C ALA A 147 2.97 -10.89 12.90
N GLU A 148 2.94 -10.45 14.16
CA GLU A 148 2.72 -9.07 14.65
C GLU A 148 3.88 -8.08 14.48
N ARG A 149 5.00 -8.42 13.81
CA ARG A 149 6.21 -7.55 13.79
C ARG A 149 6.81 -7.24 12.42
N ASP A 150 6.64 -8.10 11.40
CA ASP A 150 7.15 -7.85 10.03
C ASP A 150 6.05 -7.37 9.06
N PHE A 151 4.84 -7.16 9.57
CA PHE A 151 3.62 -6.98 8.78
C PHE A 151 3.56 -5.62 8.05
N VAL A 152 4.08 -4.56 8.68
CA VAL A 152 3.87 -3.19 8.19
C VAL A 152 4.77 -2.87 6.99
N GLU A 153 5.98 -3.43 6.92
CA GLU A 153 6.90 -3.18 5.80
C GLU A 153 6.87 -4.27 4.72
N THR A 154 6.81 -5.56 5.08
CA THR A 154 6.99 -6.63 4.08
C THR A 154 5.73 -6.90 3.27
N LEU A 155 4.55 -6.64 3.83
CA LEU A 155 3.27 -6.96 3.21
C LEU A 155 2.93 -6.03 2.03
N PRO A 156 3.08 -4.69 2.16
CA PRO A 156 2.92 -3.78 1.03
C PRO A 156 3.93 -4.05 -0.09
N ILE A 157 5.16 -4.45 0.24
CA ILE A 157 6.19 -4.81 -0.75
C ILE A 157 5.77 -6.04 -1.57
N LYS A 158 5.25 -7.09 -0.91
CA LYS A 158 4.73 -8.29 -1.61
C LYS A 158 3.55 -7.93 -2.52
N LEU A 159 2.64 -7.06 -2.06
CA LEU A 159 1.52 -6.58 -2.88
C LEU A 159 2.00 -5.80 -4.10
N MET A 160 2.95 -4.88 -3.91
CA MET A 160 3.55 -4.10 -4.98
C MET A 160 4.26 -4.98 -6.00
N LEU A 161 5.01 -5.99 -5.55
CA LEU A 161 5.65 -6.98 -6.42
C LEU A 161 4.62 -7.80 -7.20
N GLY A 162 3.51 -8.20 -6.57
CA GLY A 162 2.41 -8.88 -7.24
C GLY A 162 1.75 -8.02 -8.32
N ILE A 163 1.40 -6.77 -8.01
CA ILE A 163 0.75 -5.84 -8.96
C ILE A 163 1.69 -5.50 -10.12
N SER A 164 2.99 -5.30 -9.85
CA SER A 164 3.97 -4.98 -10.88
C SER A 164 4.21 -6.15 -11.84
N THR A 165 4.38 -7.36 -11.32
CA THR A 165 4.54 -8.59 -12.14
C THR A 165 3.29 -8.92 -12.93
N LEU A 166 2.09 -8.76 -12.35
CA LEU A 166 0.81 -8.92 -13.04
C LEU A 166 0.72 -8.01 -14.27
N PHE A 167 1.07 -6.75 -14.11
CA PHE A 167 0.98 -5.81 -15.22
C PHE A 167 2.00 -6.10 -16.32
N LEU A 168 3.23 -6.46 -15.93
CA LEU A 168 4.23 -6.89 -16.90
C LEU A 168 3.74 -8.13 -17.67
N SER A 169 3.03 -9.05 -17.01
CA SER A 169 2.37 -10.19 -17.66
C SER A 169 1.29 -9.76 -18.66
N ILE A 170 0.43 -8.78 -18.32
CA ILE A 170 -0.56 -8.20 -19.25
C ILE A 170 0.13 -7.60 -20.47
N THR A 171 1.23 -6.87 -20.27
CA THR A 171 2.00 -6.26 -21.36
C THR A 171 2.60 -7.32 -22.28
N ALA A 172 3.25 -8.34 -21.72
CA ALA A 172 3.80 -9.47 -22.48
C ALA A 172 2.70 -10.25 -23.24
N MET A 173 1.50 -10.37 -22.66
CA MET A 173 0.34 -10.97 -23.34
C MET A 173 -0.12 -10.10 -24.53
N MET A 174 -0.19 -8.77 -24.38
CA MET A 174 -0.57 -7.86 -25.47
C MET A 174 0.44 -7.86 -26.61
N ILE A 175 1.73 -7.98 -26.30
CA ILE A 175 2.80 -8.15 -27.31
C ILE A 175 2.60 -9.48 -28.05
N SER A 176 2.43 -10.59 -27.33
CA SER A 176 2.13 -11.92 -27.92
C SER A 176 0.92 -11.87 -28.86
N PHE A 177 -0.16 -11.25 -28.42
CA PHE A 177 -1.37 -11.07 -29.21
C PHE A 177 -1.08 -10.27 -30.49
N SER A 178 -0.37 -9.14 -30.38
CA SER A 178 0.00 -8.32 -31.54
C SER A 178 0.84 -9.11 -32.55
N VAL A 179 1.87 -9.83 -32.07
CA VAL A 179 2.74 -10.67 -32.90
C VAL A 179 1.96 -11.78 -33.60
N SER A 180 1.00 -12.39 -32.92
CA SER A 180 0.10 -13.40 -33.49
C SER A 180 -0.66 -12.89 -34.72
N PHE A 181 -1.19 -11.67 -34.67
CA PHE A 181 -1.83 -11.03 -35.83
C PHE A 181 -0.85 -10.73 -36.96
N PHE A 182 0.38 -10.31 -36.66
CA PHE A 182 1.42 -10.12 -37.68
C PHE A 182 1.81 -11.42 -38.38
N ILE A 183 1.83 -12.55 -37.66
CA ILE A 183 2.07 -13.88 -38.25
C ILE A 183 0.91 -14.26 -39.17
N LEU A 184 -0.33 -14.05 -38.74
CA LEU A 184 -1.52 -14.44 -39.49
C LEU A 184 -1.75 -13.59 -40.76
N TYR A 185 -1.56 -12.27 -40.67
CA TYR A 185 -1.79 -11.30 -41.76
C TYR A 185 -0.51 -10.91 -42.51
N ASN A 186 0.50 -11.79 -42.51
CA ASN A 186 1.82 -11.50 -43.10
C ASN A 186 1.75 -11.13 -44.60
N LYS A 187 0.72 -11.62 -45.32
CA LYS A 187 0.57 -11.40 -46.78
C LYS A 187 -0.58 -10.48 -47.20
N GLU A 188 -1.67 -10.39 -46.44
CA GLU A 188 -2.87 -9.63 -46.80
C GLU A 188 -3.16 -8.57 -45.72
N MET A 189 -3.36 -7.30 -46.12
CA MET A 189 -3.85 -6.19 -45.28
C MET A 189 -3.07 -5.89 -43.98
N LYS A 190 -1.81 -5.45 -44.12
CA LYS A 190 -0.94 -5.02 -42.99
C LYS A 190 -1.47 -3.86 -42.13
N TRP A 191 -2.49 -3.13 -42.59
CA TRP A 191 -3.09 -2.02 -41.83
C TRP A 191 -3.79 -2.47 -40.55
N ILE A 192 -4.40 -3.66 -40.55
CA ILE A 192 -5.13 -4.22 -39.40
C ILE A 192 -4.19 -4.49 -38.21
N PRO A 193 -3.09 -5.26 -38.35
CA PRO A 193 -2.18 -5.51 -37.23
C PRO A 193 -1.46 -4.26 -36.75
N ILE A 194 -1.19 -3.28 -37.62
CA ILE A 194 -0.60 -2.00 -37.22
C ILE A 194 -1.55 -1.24 -36.29
N LEU A 195 -2.83 -1.11 -36.65
CA LEU A 195 -3.84 -0.45 -35.83
C LEU A 195 -3.98 -1.13 -34.46
N LEU A 196 -4.02 -2.46 -34.46
CA LEU A 196 -4.13 -3.27 -33.25
C LEU A 196 -2.90 -3.10 -32.33
N SER A 197 -1.71 -3.03 -32.92
CA SER A 197 -0.46 -2.81 -32.18
C SER A 197 -0.39 -1.43 -31.54
N VAL A 198 -0.89 -0.38 -32.22
CA VAL A 198 -1.01 0.97 -31.64
C VAL A 198 -1.94 0.97 -30.43
N PHE A 199 -3.06 0.25 -30.50
CA PHE A 199 -3.98 0.12 -29.36
C PHE A 199 -3.36 -0.66 -28.19
N ALA A 200 -2.54 -1.67 -28.49
CA ALA A 200 -1.81 -2.47 -27.50
C ALA A 200 -0.74 -1.67 -26.72
N LEU A 201 -0.30 -0.51 -27.21
CA LEU A 201 0.61 0.39 -26.49
C LEU A 201 -0.08 1.18 -25.36
N VAL A 202 -1.40 1.33 -25.38
CA VAL A 202 -2.14 2.12 -24.39
C VAL A 202 -1.97 1.58 -22.96
N PRO A 203 -2.15 0.28 -22.69
CA PRO A 203 -1.88 -0.29 -21.37
C PRO A 203 -0.44 -0.04 -20.91
N VAL A 204 0.55 -0.14 -21.81
CA VAL A 204 1.97 0.04 -21.48
C VAL A 204 2.25 1.46 -20.98
N LEU A 205 1.71 2.47 -21.67
CA LEU A 205 1.86 3.87 -21.24
C LEU A 205 1.14 4.10 -19.90
N LEU A 206 -0.07 3.56 -19.75
CA LEU A 206 -0.85 3.65 -18.52
C LEU A 206 -0.09 3.05 -17.33
N TYR A 207 0.61 1.93 -17.54
CA TYR A 207 1.44 1.28 -16.54
C TYR A 207 2.55 2.15 -16.03
N VAL A 208 3.33 2.73 -16.94
CA VAL A 208 4.54 3.48 -16.61
C VAL A 208 4.13 4.66 -15.75
N VAL A 209 3.04 5.33 -16.10
CA VAL A 209 2.48 6.43 -15.31
C VAL A 209 1.99 5.95 -13.94
N LEU A 210 1.20 4.87 -13.88
CA LEU A 210 0.63 4.36 -12.62
C LEU A 210 1.70 3.83 -11.67
N GLN A 211 2.62 2.98 -12.15
CA GLN A 211 3.71 2.45 -11.34
C GLN A 211 4.66 3.54 -10.90
N TYR A 212 5.04 4.47 -11.78
CA TYR A 212 5.91 5.56 -11.37
C TYR A 212 5.32 6.34 -10.19
N LEU A 213 4.03 6.69 -10.28
CA LEU A 213 3.35 7.47 -9.25
C LEU A 213 3.22 6.69 -7.92
N VAL A 214 2.86 5.40 -7.99
CA VAL A 214 2.74 4.55 -6.80
C VAL A 214 4.09 4.26 -6.16
N LEU A 215 5.10 3.93 -6.96
CA LEU A 215 6.45 3.57 -6.50
C LEU A 215 7.14 4.79 -5.87
N VAL A 216 7.03 5.97 -6.46
CA VAL A 216 7.49 7.24 -5.86
C VAL A 216 6.76 7.52 -4.54
N ASN A 217 5.45 7.30 -4.47
CA ASN A 217 4.68 7.51 -3.25
C ASN A 217 5.11 6.57 -2.12
N VAL A 218 5.30 5.29 -2.42
CA VAL A 218 5.74 4.28 -1.44
C VAL A 218 7.16 4.57 -0.98
N ILE A 219 8.12 4.81 -1.89
CA ILE A 219 9.50 5.18 -1.54
C ILE A 219 9.50 6.45 -0.69
N ARG A 220 8.80 7.51 -1.11
CA ARG A 220 8.74 8.76 -0.34
C ARG A 220 8.12 8.56 1.05
N SER A 221 7.13 7.69 1.20
CA SER A 221 6.53 7.38 2.50
C SER A 221 7.50 6.64 3.43
N THR A 222 8.14 5.58 2.92
CA THR A 222 9.08 4.75 3.69
C THR A 222 10.37 5.51 4.05
N TYR A 223 10.93 6.28 3.11
CA TYR A 223 12.18 7.02 3.33
C TYR A 223 11.95 8.42 3.93
N GLY A 224 10.82 9.07 3.68
CA GLY A 224 10.49 10.40 4.22
C GLY A 224 10.10 10.37 5.70
N SER A 225 9.50 9.27 6.18
CA SER A 225 9.16 9.10 7.60
C SER A 225 10.40 9.03 8.50
N LYS A 226 11.50 8.43 8.02
CA LYS A 226 12.77 8.36 8.77
C LYS A 226 13.36 9.74 9.11
N TYR A 227 13.08 10.78 8.32
CA TYR A 227 13.55 12.14 8.58
C TYR A 227 12.58 12.97 9.44
N LEU A 228 11.33 12.52 9.62
CA LEU A 228 10.31 13.19 10.43
C LEU A 228 10.35 12.77 11.91
N PHE A 229 10.99 11.64 12.21
CA PHE A 229 11.15 11.09 13.56
C PHE A 229 12.59 11.09 14.07
N GLU A 230 13.42 12.08 13.70
CA GLU A 230 14.59 12.40 14.53
C GLU A 230 14.09 13.20 15.74
N PRO A 231 14.08 12.63 16.97
CA PRO A 231 13.85 13.44 18.15
C PRO A 231 15.00 14.44 18.24
N LYS A 232 14.68 15.72 18.03
CA LYS A 232 15.57 16.83 18.42
C LYS A 232 16.02 16.55 19.85
N LYS A 233 17.32 16.32 20.02
CA LYS A 233 18.02 16.05 21.27
C LYS A 233 17.35 16.74 22.46
N GLN A 234 16.99 15.95 23.47
CA GLN A 234 16.79 16.43 24.84
C GLN A 234 18.02 17.26 25.23
N ILE A 235 17.85 18.57 25.37
CA ILE A 235 18.83 19.45 26.00
C ILE A 235 18.09 20.12 27.16
N LEU A 236 18.72 20.02 28.34
CA LEU A 236 18.43 20.69 29.62
C LEU A 236 17.68 19.87 30.67
N PHE A 237 18.44 19.15 31.50
CA PHE A 237 18.49 19.45 32.94
C PHE A 237 19.94 19.28 33.43
N VAL A 238 20.67 20.40 33.49
CA VAL A 238 21.88 20.50 34.32
C VAL A 238 21.41 20.49 35.77
N ASN A 239 21.86 19.45 36.47
CA ASN A 239 21.79 19.27 37.90
C ASN A 239 22.53 20.43 38.60
N HIS A 240 21.81 21.32 39.28
CA HIS A 240 22.40 22.19 40.29
C HIS A 240 22.01 21.66 41.68
N ARG A 241 22.87 20.79 42.21
CA ARG A 241 23.08 20.65 43.66
C ARG A 241 24.36 21.42 43.97
N VAL A 242 24.24 22.60 44.58
CA VAL A 242 24.83 23.01 45.88
C VAL A 242 24.01 24.20 46.36
#